data_AF-A0A5S3WLV2-F1
#
_entry.id   AF-A0A5S3WLV2-F1
#
_cell.length_a   1.000
_cell.length_b   1.000
_cell.length_c   1.000
_cell.angle_alpha   90.00
_cell.angle_beta   90.00
_cell.angle_gamma   90.00
#
_symmetry.space_group_name_H-M   'P 1'
#
loop_
_entity.id
_entity.type
_entity.pdbx_description
1 polymer ?
#
loop_
_entity_poly.entity_id
_entity_poly.type
_entity_poly.pdbx_seq_one_letter_code
_entity_poly.pdbx_strand_id
1 'polypeptide(L)'
;GLFRIDYLGPGYQTDIYQYDNSVVEGIAGEKVDFYNKKTYCLEEGSVLFMHANKDIHTQIPPKSLSISLNILKTSNMSRGQYIFDLKKREIARVVDEEVIPSLLKVASYFGDENTIDILDDTLKKAKNVSDEARLKCYQAITGRLNKDFCL
;
A
#
# COMPACT_ATOMS: atom_id res chain seq x y z
N GLY A 1 -11.64 -8.00 0.57
CA GLY A 1 -12.67 -6.97 0.76
C GLY A 1 -12.75 -6.64 2.24
N LEU A 2 -13.31 -5.48 2.57
CA LEU A 2 -13.40 -4.94 3.93
C LEU A 2 -14.87 -4.72 4.29
N PHE A 3 -15.32 -5.28 5.41
CA PHE A 3 -16.58 -4.92 6.05
C PHE A 3 -16.31 -3.91 7.15
N ARG A 4 -17.05 -2.82 7.16
CA ARG A 4 -17.05 -1.82 8.22
C ARG A 4 -18.38 -1.85 8.96
N ILE A 5 -18.32 -1.71 10.28
CA ILE A 5 -19.48 -1.51 11.14
C ILE A 5 -19.20 -0.28 12.01
N ASP A 6 -20.06 0.73 11.96
CA ASP A 6 -19.95 1.90 12.84
C ASP A 6 -20.63 1.58 14.17
N TYR A 7 -19.85 1.61 15.26
CA TYR A 7 -20.20 0.98 16.54
C TYR A 7 -20.65 1.97 17.62
N LEU A 8 -20.08 3.17 17.64
CA LEU A 8 -20.40 4.18 18.64
C LEU A 8 -20.32 5.58 18.04
N GLY A 9 -21.26 6.45 18.42
CA GLY A 9 -21.23 7.88 18.14
C GLY A 9 -21.87 8.25 16.80
N PRO A 10 -21.82 9.54 16.40
CA PRO A 10 -22.49 10.01 15.18
C PRO A 10 -21.91 9.40 13.89
N GLY A 11 -20.76 8.73 13.98
CA GLY A 11 -20.06 8.17 12.85
C GLY A 11 -19.64 9.26 11.86
N TYR A 12 -19.32 8.87 10.64
CA TYR A 12 -18.53 9.71 9.73
C TYR A 12 -19.04 9.62 8.30
N GLN A 13 -18.62 10.58 7.47
CA GLN A 13 -18.95 10.58 6.05
C GLN A 13 -17.80 9.98 5.24
N THR A 14 -18.14 9.14 4.26
CA THR A 14 -17.17 8.57 3.33
C THR A 14 -17.62 8.78 1.89
N ASP A 15 -16.70 9.21 1.03
CA ASP A 15 -16.86 9.11 -0.41
C ASP A 15 -16.18 7.84 -0.90
N ILE A 16 -16.91 7.05 -1.70
CA ILE A 16 -16.41 5.86 -2.39
C ILE A 16 -16.35 6.16 -3.88
N TYR A 17 -15.20 5.92 -4.48
CA TYR A 17 -14.98 5.94 -5.93
C TYR A 17 -14.58 4.55 -6.38
N GLN A 18 -14.74 4.29 -7.68
CA GLN A 18 -14.26 3.07 -8.31
C GLN A 18 -13.19 3.40 -9.34
N TYR A 19 -12.25 2.49 -9.53
CA TYR A 19 -11.26 2.53 -10.59
C TYR A 19 -11.09 1.14 -11.21
N ASP A 20 -10.62 1.11 -12.45
CA ASP A 20 -10.28 -0.15 -13.12
C ASP A 20 -8.84 -0.53 -12.77
N ASN A 21 -8.68 -1.53 -11.90
CA ASN A 21 -7.35 -2.01 -11.53
C ASN A 21 -6.66 -2.82 -12.63
N SER A 22 -7.39 -3.31 -13.64
CA SER A 22 -6.81 -4.20 -14.65
C SER A 22 -5.80 -3.49 -15.55
N VAL A 23 -5.90 -2.17 -15.63
CA VAL A 23 -5.06 -1.27 -16.43
C VAL A 23 -4.08 -0.45 -15.58
N VAL A 24 -3.97 -0.75 -14.28
CA VAL A 24 -3.10 -0.04 -13.34
C VAL A 24 -1.91 -0.91 -12.97
N GLU A 25 -0.71 -0.37 -13.21
CA GLU A 25 0.58 -0.99 -12.88
C GLU A 25 0.88 -0.89 -11.38
N GLY A 26 0.43 0.17 -10.72
CA GLY A 26 0.53 0.36 -9.27
C GLY A 26 1.75 1.15 -8.82
N ILE A 27 2.19 2.15 -9.60
CA ILE A 27 3.36 2.99 -9.26
C ILE A 27 2.97 4.40 -8.84
N ALA A 28 3.78 5.05 -8.00
CA ALA A 28 3.55 6.43 -7.59
C ALA A 28 3.63 7.39 -8.80
N GLY A 29 2.71 8.35 -8.86
CA GLY A 29 2.54 9.30 -9.96
C GLY A 29 1.72 8.75 -11.14
N GLU A 30 1.39 7.46 -11.16
CA GLU A 30 0.57 6.85 -12.22
C GLU A 30 -0.83 7.47 -12.26
N LYS A 31 -1.27 7.88 -13.45
CA LYS A 31 -2.62 8.44 -13.65
C LYS A 31 -3.67 7.34 -13.59
N VAL A 32 -4.75 7.61 -12.87
CA VAL A 32 -5.84 6.66 -12.67
C VAL A 32 -7.17 7.36 -12.81
N ASP A 33 -8.06 6.78 -13.62
CA ASP A 33 -9.42 7.26 -13.76
C ASP A 33 -10.33 6.74 -12.66
N PHE A 34 -11.08 7.67 -12.07
CA PHE A 34 -12.08 7.39 -11.04
C PHE A 34 -13.48 7.64 -11.58
N TYR A 35 -14.41 6.77 -11.20
CA TYR A 35 -15.80 6.82 -11.62
C TYR A 35 -16.74 6.34 -10.49
N ASN A 36 -18.06 6.42 -10.72
CA ASN A 36 -19.11 5.97 -9.79
C ASN A 36 -18.98 6.52 -8.35
N LYS A 37 -18.66 7.82 -8.20
CA LYS A 37 -18.63 8.46 -6.88
C LYS A 37 -19.95 8.26 -6.15
N LYS A 38 -19.89 7.74 -4.93
CA LYS A 38 -21.00 7.65 -3.99
C LYS A 38 -20.59 8.21 -2.64
N THR A 39 -21.49 8.90 -1.97
CA THR A 39 -21.28 9.43 -0.63
C THR A 39 -22.18 8.69 0.35
N TYR A 40 -21.62 8.27 1.48
CA TYR A 40 -22.33 7.60 2.56
C TYR A 40 -22.12 8.38 3.85
N CYS A 41 -23.20 8.60 4.59
CA CYS A 41 -23.15 8.98 6.00
C CYS A 41 -23.33 7.70 6.80
N LEU A 42 -22.30 7.31 7.54
CA LEU A 42 -22.28 6.06 8.29
C LEU A 42 -22.52 6.37 9.75
N GLU A 43 -23.76 6.16 10.19
CA GLU A 43 -24.22 6.34 11.57
C GLU A 43 -24.06 5.03 12.36
N GLU A 44 -24.24 5.07 13.67
CA GLU A 44 -24.20 3.87 14.52
C GLU A 44 -25.10 2.74 13.98
N GLY A 45 -24.56 1.53 13.88
CA GLY A 45 -25.21 0.35 13.29
C GLY A 45 -25.07 0.24 11.77
N SER A 46 -24.54 1.26 11.09
CA SER A 46 -24.31 1.19 9.64
C SER A 46 -23.28 0.12 9.30
N VAL A 47 -23.51 -0.59 8.20
CA VAL A 47 -22.58 -1.57 7.65
C VAL A 47 -22.23 -1.21 6.22
N LEU A 48 -20.94 -1.10 5.92
CA LEU A 48 -20.44 -0.84 4.57
C LEU A 48 -19.46 -1.93 4.14
N PHE A 49 -19.68 -2.49 2.94
CA PHE A 49 -18.74 -3.40 2.31
C PHE A 49 -17.97 -2.69 1.20
N MET A 50 -16.64 -2.83 1.21
CA MET A 50 -15.75 -2.29 0.19
C MET A 50 -14.94 -3.40 -0.49
N HIS A 51 -14.90 -3.34 -1.82
CA HIS A 51 -14.21 -4.28 -2.67
C HIS A 51 -12.71 -3.98 -2.68
N ALA A 52 -11.91 -5.02 -2.41
CA ALA A 52 -10.45 -4.90 -2.48
C ALA A 52 -10.02 -4.54 -3.90
N ASN A 53 -9.04 -3.63 -4.02
CA ASN A 53 -8.45 -3.19 -5.28
C ASN A 53 -9.46 -2.62 -6.29
N LYS A 54 -10.64 -2.17 -5.86
CA LYS A 54 -11.64 -1.60 -6.76
C LYS A 54 -12.22 -0.31 -6.21
N ASP A 55 -12.47 -0.30 -4.90
CA ASP A 55 -13.06 0.86 -4.24
C ASP A 55 -11.95 1.72 -3.60
N ILE A 56 -11.98 3.02 -3.89
CA ILE A 56 -11.17 4.07 -3.25
C ILE A 56 -12.09 4.77 -2.26
N HIS A 57 -11.67 4.93 -1.00
CA HIS A 57 -12.51 5.53 0.03
C HIS A 57 -11.82 6.70 0.73
N THR A 58 -12.61 7.70 1.10
CA THR A 58 -12.18 8.79 1.99
C THR A 58 -12.78 8.61 3.39
N GLN A 59 -12.22 9.29 4.39
CA GLN A 59 -12.83 9.35 5.72
C GLN A 59 -12.86 10.81 6.17
N ILE A 60 -14.05 11.40 6.17
CA ILE A 60 -14.27 12.77 6.62
C ILE A 60 -14.55 12.69 8.13
N PRO A 61 -13.80 13.41 8.99
CA PRO A 61 -13.93 13.28 10.43
C PRO A 61 -15.36 13.50 10.97
N PRO A 62 -15.77 12.74 12.00
CA PRO A 62 -17.05 12.93 12.68
C PRO A 62 -17.07 14.25 13.48
N LYS A 63 -18.28 14.71 13.84
CA LYS A 63 -18.45 15.92 14.70
C LYS A 63 -18.02 15.71 16.16
N SER A 64 -17.98 14.46 16.63
CA SER A 64 -17.56 14.07 17.96
C SER A 64 -16.98 12.65 17.94
N LEU A 65 -16.50 12.15 19.09
CA LEU A 65 -15.91 10.81 19.20
C LEU A 65 -16.85 9.77 18.57
N SER A 66 -16.30 9.01 17.63
CA SER A 66 -16.98 7.88 17.00
C SER A 66 -16.02 6.71 16.87
N ILE A 67 -16.54 5.49 17.01
CA ILE A 67 -15.77 4.25 16.94
C ILE A 67 -16.39 3.35 15.88
N SER A 68 -15.53 2.74 15.05
CA SER A 68 -15.94 1.80 14.02
C SER A 68 -15.04 0.57 14.03
N LEU A 69 -15.59 -0.58 13.67
CA LEU A 69 -14.86 -1.82 13.50
C LEU A 69 -14.70 -2.15 12.01
N ASN A 70 -13.46 -2.45 11.62
CA ASN A 70 -13.12 -2.91 10.27
C ASN A 70 -12.74 -4.40 10.33
N ILE A 71 -13.46 -5.23 9.56
CA ILE A 71 -13.23 -6.66 9.44
C ILE A 71 -12.69 -6.93 8.03
N LEU A 72 -11.40 -7.27 7.96
CA LEU A 72 -10.72 -7.62 6.72
C LEU A 72 -10.60 -9.13 6.60
N LYS A 73 -11.01 -9.66 5.45
CA LYS A 73 -10.64 -11.04 5.08
C LYS A 73 -9.17 -11.03 4.67
N THR A 74 -8.33 -11.71 5.44
CA THR A 74 -6.96 -12.02 5.00
C THR A 74 -7.04 -12.97 3.80
N SER A 75 -6.51 -12.52 2.68
CA SER A 75 -6.29 -13.31 1.47
C SER A 75 -4.89 -13.02 1.00
N ASN A 76 -4.28 -13.91 0.20
CA ASN A 76 -3.02 -13.63 -0.48
C ASN A 76 -3.20 -12.37 -1.35
N MET A 77 -2.89 -11.20 -0.80
CA MET A 77 -3.07 -9.92 -1.47
C MET A 77 -1.97 -9.81 -2.52
N SER A 78 -2.28 -10.24 -3.74
CA SER A 78 -1.34 -10.21 -4.86
C SER A 78 -1.08 -8.81 -5.40
N ARG A 79 -1.86 -7.81 -4.98
CA ARG A 79 -1.73 -6.41 -5.39
C ARG A 79 -1.62 -5.51 -4.16
N GLY A 80 -0.81 -4.46 -4.29
CA GLY A 80 -0.53 -3.51 -3.24
C GLY A 80 -1.75 -2.66 -2.85
N GLN A 81 -1.67 -2.06 -1.67
CA GLN A 81 -2.59 -1.02 -1.24
C GLN A 81 -2.07 0.33 -1.70
N TYR A 82 -2.95 1.25 -2.09
CA TYR A 82 -2.55 2.55 -2.63
C TYR A 82 -3.23 3.70 -1.88
N ILE A 83 -2.56 4.85 -1.86
CA ILE A 83 -3.18 6.14 -1.54
C ILE A 83 -3.22 6.97 -2.81
N PHE A 84 -4.39 7.54 -3.09
CA PHE A 84 -4.66 8.31 -4.29
C PHE A 84 -4.74 9.80 -4.00
N ASP A 85 -4.22 10.62 -4.90
CA ASP A 85 -4.53 12.05 -4.95
C ASP A 85 -5.75 12.25 -5.86
N LEU A 86 -6.90 12.53 -5.25
CA LEU A 86 -8.16 12.70 -5.97
C LEU A 86 -8.18 13.92 -6.90
N LYS A 87 -7.40 14.98 -6.60
CA LYS A 87 -7.35 16.19 -7.42
C LYS A 87 -6.48 15.97 -8.66
N LYS A 88 -5.33 15.32 -8.48
CA LYS A 88 -4.39 15.02 -9.56
C LYS A 88 -4.73 13.76 -10.35
N ARG A 89 -5.68 12.96 -9.84
CA ARG A 89 -6.11 11.67 -10.42
C ARG A 89 -4.93 10.72 -10.61
N GLU A 90 -4.20 10.49 -9.53
CA GLU A 90 -3.00 9.65 -9.56
C GLU A 90 -2.83 8.82 -8.29
N ILE A 91 -2.03 7.76 -8.37
CA ILE A 91 -1.51 7.07 -7.18
C ILE A 91 -0.47 8.00 -6.55
N ALA A 92 -0.78 8.56 -5.38
CA ALA A 92 0.16 9.40 -4.65
C ALA A 92 1.28 8.58 -4.02
N ARG A 93 0.95 7.40 -3.47
CA ARG A 93 1.94 6.43 -2.98
C ARG A 93 1.41 5.00 -2.94
N VAL A 94 2.33 4.05 -3.07
CA VAL A 94 2.10 2.65 -2.73
C VAL A 94 2.26 2.48 -1.22
N VAL A 95 1.31 1.81 -0.60
CA VAL A 95 1.35 1.38 0.79
C VAL A 95 1.93 -0.03 0.76
N ASP A 96 3.24 -0.12 0.53
CA ASP A 96 3.93 -1.40 0.65
C ASP A 96 3.89 -1.84 2.12
N GLU A 97 3.61 -3.12 2.34
CA GLU A 97 4.09 -3.79 3.55
C GLU A 97 5.62 -3.75 3.49
N GLU A 98 6.27 -3.20 4.52
CA GLU A 98 7.71 -2.89 4.60
C GLU A 98 8.66 -4.11 4.52
N VAL A 99 8.26 -5.19 3.86
CA VAL A 99 8.96 -6.47 3.83
C VAL A 99 10.31 -6.34 3.10
N ILE A 100 10.34 -5.70 1.93
CA ILE A 100 11.58 -5.54 1.15
C ILE A 100 12.60 -4.64 1.88
N PRO A 101 12.28 -3.39 2.30
CA PRO A 101 13.24 -2.57 3.06
C PRO A 101 13.73 -3.23 4.35
N SER A 102 12.85 -3.94 5.07
CA SER A 102 13.22 -4.65 6.30
C SER A 102 14.16 -5.83 6.01
N LEU A 103 13.87 -6.62 4.97
CA LEU A 103 14.74 -7.72 4.54
C LEU A 103 16.10 -7.22 4.05
N LEU A 104 16.15 -6.10 3.31
CA LEU A 104 17.42 -5.50 2.89
C LEU A 104 18.24 -5.01 4.07
N LYS A 105 17.58 -4.43 5.08
CA LYS A 105 18.24 -4.03 6.31
C LYS A 105 18.85 -5.25 7.01
N VAL A 106 18.12 -6.36 7.14
CA VAL A 106 18.65 -7.62 7.67
C VAL A 106 19.82 -8.15 6.83
N ALA A 107 19.68 -8.19 5.51
CA ALA A 107 20.73 -8.64 4.59
C ALA A 107 22.00 -7.78 4.67
N SER A 108 21.87 -6.48 4.94
CA SER A 108 23.02 -5.59 5.13
C SER A 108 23.84 -5.89 6.39
N TYR A 109 23.20 -6.48 7.42
CA TYR A 109 23.89 -6.87 8.66
C TYR A 109 24.39 -8.31 8.64
N PHE A 110 23.64 -9.23 8.01
CA PHE A 110 23.86 -10.67 8.16
C PHE A 110 24.12 -11.41 6.84
N GLY A 111 24.09 -10.72 5.70
CA GLY A 111 24.33 -11.36 4.42
C GLY A 111 25.76 -11.90 4.29
N ASP A 112 26.02 -12.60 3.20
CA ASP A 112 27.31 -13.13 2.76
C ASP A 112 27.52 -12.80 1.26
N GLU A 113 28.57 -13.36 0.65
CA GLU A 113 28.87 -13.16 -0.77
C GLU A 113 27.70 -13.58 -1.69
N ASN A 114 26.92 -14.58 -1.27
CA ASN A 114 25.77 -15.09 -2.03
C ASN A 114 24.50 -14.24 -1.82
N THR A 115 24.45 -13.40 -0.80
CA THR A 115 23.28 -12.59 -0.49
C THR A 115 23.00 -11.55 -1.57
N ILE A 116 24.03 -11.06 -2.26
CA ILE A 116 23.86 -10.14 -3.39
C ILE A 116 23.15 -10.84 -4.55
N ASP A 117 23.58 -12.05 -4.90
CA ASP A 117 23.00 -12.83 -6.00
C ASP A 117 21.55 -13.22 -5.70
N ILE A 118 21.26 -13.63 -4.46
CA ILE A 118 19.90 -13.95 -4.00
C ILE A 118 19.00 -12.72 -4.04
N LEU A 119 19.49 -11.55 -3.61
CA LEU A 119 18.71 -10.31 -3.65
C LEU A 119 18.45 -9.87 -5.09
N ASP A 120 19.45 -9.91 -5.97
CA ASP A 120 19.31 -9.53 -7.37
C ASP A 120 18.34 -10.47 -8.12
N ASP A 121 18.44 -11.78 -7.89
CA ASP A 121 17.49 -12.77 -8.43
C ASP A 121 16.06 -12.57 -7.87
N THR A 122 15.93 -12.30 -6.58
CA THR A 122 14.63 -12.01 -5.95
C THR A 122 14.00 -10.73 -6.51
N LEU A 123 14.78 -9.67 -6.70
CA LEU A 123 14.32 -8.40 -7.28
C LEU A 123 13.91 -8.52 -8.73
N LYS A 124 14.63 -9.32 -9.53
CA LYS A 124 14.26 -9.64 -10.92
C LYS A 124 12.95 -10.42 -10.99
N LYS A 125 12.69 -11.31 -10.03
CA LYS A 125 11.47 -12.12 -9.96
C LYS A 125 10.27 -11.37 -9.36
N ALA A 126 10.52 -10.35 -8.55
CA ALA A 126 9.48 -9.60 -7.89
C ALA A 126 8.77 -8.66 -8.87
N LYS A 127 7.49 -8.95 -9.15
CA LYS A 127 6.69 -8.25 -10.16
C LYS A 127 6.33 -6.80 -9.80
N ASN A 128 6.36 -6.46 -8.52
CA ASN A 128 5.84 -5.19 -7.99
C ASN A 128 6.85 -4.48 -7.06
N VAL A 129 8.15 -4.54 -7.35
CA VAL A 129 9.13 -3.77 -6.59
C VAL A 129 9.37 -2.44 -7.28
N SER A 130 9.04 -1.35 -6.61
CA SER A 130 9.26 0.01 -7.13
C SER A 130 10.73 0.26 -7.45
N ASP A 131 11.01 1.11 -8.45
CA ASP A 131 12.39 1.48 -8.80
C ASP A 131 13.13 2.13 -7.63
N GLU A 132 12.43 2.83 -6.74
CA GLU A 132 13.00 3.38 -5.51
C GLU A 132 13.44 2.26 -4.54
N ALA A 133 12.64 1.21 -4.38
CA ALA A 133 13.02 0.05 -3.59
C ALA A 133 14.22 -0.68 -4.22
N ARG A 134 14.27 -0.84 -5.56
CA ARG A 134 15.42 -1.40 -6.28
C ARG A 134 16.69 -0.57 -6.07
N LEU A 135 16.60 0.75 -6.17
CA LEU A 135 17.72 1.65 -5.94
C LEU A 135 18.25 1.53 -4.50
N LYS A 136 17.35 1.48 -3.51
CA LYS A 136 17.72 1.25 -2.10
C LYS A 136 18.38 -0.12 -1.89
N CYS A 137 17.96 -1.16 -2.62
CA CYS A 137 18.65 -2.46 -2.62
C CYS A 137 20.10 -2.32 -3.08
N TYR A 138 20.31 -1.75 -4.27
CA TYR A 138 21.65 -1.58 -4.84
C TYR A 138 22.54 -0.68 -3.97
N GLN A 139 21.99 0.35 -3.34
CA GLN A 139 22.71 1.19 -2.36
C GLN A 139 23.11 0.43 -1.09
N ALA A 140 22.23 -0.41 -0.54
CA ALA A 140 22.55 -1.23 0.63
C ALA A 140 23.63 -2.28 0.31
N ILE A 141 23.58 -2.87 -0.88
CA ILE A 141 24.57 -3.83 -1.40
C ILE A 141 25.95 -3.16 -1.58
N THR A 142 25.99 -2.02 -2.28
CA THR A 142 27.25 -1.29 -2.55
C THR A 142 27.86 -0.66 -1.29
N GLY A 143 27.04 -0.21 -0.35
CA GLY A 143 27.49 0.29 0.95
C GLY A 143 28.24 -0.73 1.80
N ARG A 144 28.01 -2.04 1.57
CA ARG A 144 28.78 -3.12 2.20
C ARG A 144 30.10 -3.40 1.48
N LEU A 145 30.10 -3.45 0.15
CA LEU A 145 31.33 -3.61 -0.64
C LEU A 145 32.37 -2.55 -0.25
N ASN A 146 31.95 -1.29 -0.03
CA ASN A 146 32.86 -0.24 0.42
C ASN A 146 33.44 -0.43 1.84
N LYS A 147 32.79 -1.21 2.71
CA LYS A 147 33.32 -1.55 4.04
C LYS A 147 34.35 -2.68 3.98
N ASP A 148 34.18 -3.63 3.07
CA ASP A 148 35.13 -4.73 2.87
C ASP A 148 36.43 -4.27 2.17
N PHE A 149 36.42 -3.09 1.52
CA PHE A 149 37.61 -2.42 0.95
C PHE A 149 38.31 -1.41 1.88
N CYS A 150 37.87 -1.28 3.14
CA CYS A 150 38.51 -0.41 4.15
C CYS A 150 39.28 -1.19 5.24
N LEU A 151 39.85 -2.35 4.89
CA LEU A 151 40.84 -3.08 5.70
C LEU A 151 42.19 -3.15 4.99
#